data_AF-A0A5N4EB13-F1
#
_entry.id   AF-A0A5N4EB13-F1
#
_cell.length_a   1.000
_cell.length_b   1.000
_cell.length_c   1.000
_cell.angle_alpha   90.00
_cell.angle_beta   90.00
_cell.angle_gamma   90.00
#
_symmetry.space_group_name_H-M   'P 1'
#
loop_
_entity.id
_entity.type
_entity.pdbx_description
1 polymer ?
#
loop_
_entity_poly.entity_id
_entity_poly.type
_entity_poly.pdbx_seq_one_letter_code
_entity_poly.pdbx_strand_id
1 'polypeptide(L)'
;MPSQVNDSAVVLISSTTTTYPYPVTSSEIPVSLSCQTWEGAGLDQLPPTGFPHFHRFDPKKGFWCQLLEGGKTKCLGKSKGRKYPEMDLDSRAFLKEYYRDHNIELSKLLYKMGQTLPTWLREELQNTR
;
A
#
# COMPACT_ATOMS: atom_id res chain seq x y z
N MET A 1 -25.49 22.53 -8.27
CA MET A 1 -24.77 22.66 -6.99
C MET A 1 -23.85 21.45 -6.87
N PRO A 2 -22.51 21.60 -6.89
CA PRO A 2 -21.63 20.44 -6.81
C PRO A 2 -21.39 20.10 -5.33
N SER A 3 -21.93 18.97 -4.92
CA SER A 3 -21.69 18.35 -3.62
C SER A 3 -20.23 17.93 -3.53
N GLN A 4 -19.56 18.38 -2.48
CA GLN A 4 -18.20 18.03 -2.10
C GLN A 4 -18.03 16.50 -2.05
N VAL A 5 -17.25 15.93 -2.98
CA VAL A 5 -16.87 14.52 -2.93
C VAL A 5 -15.66 14.40 -2.01
N ASN A 6 -15.88 13.67 -0.94
CA ASN A 6 -14.97 13.36 0.14
C ASN A 6 -13.83 12.42 -0.34
N ASP A 7 -12.60 12.94 -0.29
CA ASP A 7 -11.34 12.24 -0.56
C ASP A 7 -11.13 11.01 0.33
N SER A 8 -11.55 9.85 -0.14
CA SER A 8 -11.15 8.57 0.44
C SER A 8 -10.89 7.58 -0.68
N ALA A 9 -9.78 7.79 -1.39
CA ALA A 9 -9.23 6.81 -2.31
C ALA A 9 -8.79 5.57 -1.52
N VAL A 10 -9.44 4.45 -1.82
CA VAL A 10 -9.07 3.12 -1.30
C VAL A 10 -7.84 2.66 -2.07
N VAL A 11 -6.67 2.69 -1.43
CA VAL A 11 -5.44 2.11 -1.96
C VAL A 11 -5.51 0.59 -1.75
N LEU A 12 -5.78 -0.16 -2.82
CA LEU A 12 -5.53 -1.61 -2.85
C LEU A 12 -4.05 -1.82 -3.18
N ILE A 13 -3.32 -2.55 -2.33
CA ILE A 13 -1.89 -2.80 -2.49
C ILE A 13 -1.70 -4.26 -2.91
N SER A 14 -1.24 -4.53 -4.14
CA SER A 14 -0.88 -5.87 -4.64
C SER A 14 0.56 -5.93 -5.18
N SER A 15 1.48 -6.60 -4.46
CA SER A 15 2.73 -7.25 -4.96
C SER A 15 3.76 -6.46 -5.81
N THR A 16 4.75 -5.83 -5.16
CA THR A 16 5.97 -5.29 -5.80
C THR A 16 7.02 -6.37 -6.05
N THR A 17 7.52 -6.44 -7.28
CA THR A 17 8.79 -7.07 -7.66
C THR A 17 9.94 -6.13 -7.32
N THR A 18 10.67 -6.42 -6.23
CA THR A 18 12.05 -5.97 -6.01
C THR A 18 12.85 -7.16 -5.51
N THR A 19 14.04 -7.33 -6.09
CA THR A 19 15.11 -8.32 -5.94
C THR A 19 15.21 -9.08 -4.60
N TYR A 20 14.22 -9.92 -4.31
CA TYR A 20 14.33 -11.08 -3.44
C TYR A 20 13.92 -12.30 -4.27
N PRO A 21 14.49 -13.49 -4.04
CA PRO A 21 14.22 -14.69 -4.85
C PRO A 21 12.78 -15.25 -4.70
N TYR A 22 11.85 -14.53 -4.07
CA TYR A 22 10.47 -14.97 -3.85
C TYR A 22 9.45 -13.84 -4.11
N PRO A 23 8.26 -14.16 -4.67
CA PRO A 23 7.21 -13.18 -4.92
C PRO A 23 6.66 -12.60 -3.61
N VAL A 24 6.67 -11.26 -3.49
CA VAL A 24 6.15 -10.53 -2.32
C VAL A 24 4.63 -10.73 -2.23
N THR A 25 4.20 -11.47 -1.22
CA THR A 25 2.77 -11.72 -0.96
C THR A 25 2.12 -10.50 -0.29
N SER A 26 0.78 -10.39 -0.28
CA SER A 26 0.09 -9.30 0.44
C SER A 26 0.42 -9.26 1.94
N SER A 27 0.91 -10.38 2.47
CA SER A 27 1.47 -10.52 3.81
C SER A 27 2.84 -9.85 4.02
N GLU A 28 3.53 -9.36 3.01
CA GLU A 28 4.89 -8.82 3.19
C GLU A 28 5.00 -7.33 2.85
N ILE A 29 3.89 -6.72 2.42
CA ILE A 29 3.83 -5.33 1.97
C ILE A 29 4.29 -4.33 3.04
N PRO A 30 3.81 -4.36 4.30
CA PRO A 30 4.26 -3.41 5.31
C PRO A 30 5.74 -3.55 5.62
N VAL A 31 6.25 -4.79 5.60
CA VAL A 31 7.66 -5.10 5.83
C VAL A 31 8.52 -4.52 4.70
N SER A 32 8.14 -4.74 3.45
CA SER A 32 8.85 -4.22 2.28
C SER A 32 8.88 -2.69 2.25
N LEU A 33 7.74 -2.04 2.51
CA LEU A 33 7.66 -0.57 2.55
C LEU A 33 8.44 0.01 3.72
N SER A 34 8.43 -0.64 4.88
CA SER A 34 9.26 -0.23 6.02
C SER A 34 10.75 -0.35 5.72
N CYS A 35 11.20 -1.41 5.04
CA CYS A 35 12.58 -1.53 4.57
C CYS A 35 12.95 -0.38 3.62
N GLN A 36 12.15 -0.14 2.57
CA GLN A 36 12.41 0.94 1.60
C GLN A 36 12.48 2.32 2.26
N THR A 37 11.60 2.57 3.24
CA THR A 37 11.60 3.82 4.01
C THR A 37 12.85 3.97 4.86
N TRP A 38 13.31 2.87 5.48
CA TRP A 38 14.52 2.86 6.31
C TRP A 38 15.78 3.16 5.48
N GLU A 39 15.89 2.51 4.32
CA GLU A 39 16.98 2.75 3.36
C GLU A 39 16.94 4.20 2.82
N GLY A 40 15.76 4.68 2.43
CA GLY A 40 15.59 6.05 1.93
C GLY A 40 15.86 7.15 2.97
N ALA A 41 15.72 6.84 4.26
CA ALA A 41 16.03 7.75 5.35
C ALA A 41 17.54 7.82 5.68
N GLY A 42 18.39 7.01 5.03
CA GLY A 42 19.84 7.00 5.28
C GLY A 42 20.21 6.50 6.69
N LEU A 43 19.39 5.61 7.26
CA LEU A 43 19.66 5.04 8.57
C LEU A 43 20.54 3.79 8.42
N ASP A 44 21.82 3.91 8.79
CA ASP A 44 22.85 2.89 8.54
C ASP A 44 22.68 1.57 9.32
N GLN A 45 21.74 1.50 10.27
CA GLN A 45 21.51 0.31 11.11
C GLN A 45 20.08 -0.22 11.00
N LEU A 46 19.84 -1.22 10.15
CA LEU A 46 18.61 -2.02 10.24
C LEU A 46 18.40 -2.52 11.69
N PRO A 47 17.15 -2.55 12.20
CA PRO A 47 16.90 -3.04 13.54
C PRO A 47 17.42 -4.49 13.67
N PRO A 48 18.00 -4.89 14.82
CA PRO A 48 18.73 -6.16 14.97
C PRO A 48 17.94 -7.42 14.59
N THR A 49 16.61 -7.36 14.68
CA THR A 49 15.70 -8.48 14.36
C THR A 49 15.00 -8.33 13.01
N GLY A 50 15.22 -7.22 12.30
CA GLY A 50 14.58 -6.90 11.02
C GLY A 50 13.09 -6.56 11.12
N PHE A 51 12.58 -5.78 10.16
CA PHE A 51 11.15 -5.41 10.06
C PHE A 51 10.15 -6.58 10.09
N PRO A 52 10.41 -7.77 9.50
CA PRO A 52 9.47 -8.89 9.57
C PRO A 52 9.17 -9.34 11.00
N HIS A 53 10.10 -9.14 11.94
CA HIS A 53 9.95 -9.59 13.33
C HIS A 53 9.06 -8.66 14.17
N PHE A 54 8.81 -7.43 13.71
CA PHE A 54 8.01 -6.44 14.44
C PHE A 54 6.54 -6.44 14.05
N HIS A 55 6.14 -7.22 13.05
CA HIS A 55 4.80 -7.17 12.49
C HIS A 55 4.16 -8.57 12.45
N ARG A 56 2.88 -8.65 12.81
CA ARG A 56 2.07 -9.87 12.72
C ARG A 56 0.70 -9.55 12.15
N PHE A 57 0.23 -10.36 11.20
CA PHE A 57 -1.12 -10.23 10.65
C PHE A 57 -2.17 -10.69 11.67
N ASP A 58 -3.17 -9.85 11.92
CA ASP A 58 -4.35 -10.21 12.72
C ASP A 58 -5.54 -10.45 11.78
N PRO A 59 -6.01 -11.70 11.61
CA PRO A 59 -7.13 -12.01 10.72
C PRO A 59 -8.48 -11.46 11.22
N LYS A 60 -8.64 -11.23 12.53
CA LYS A 60 -9.86 -10.60 13.08
C LYS A 60 -9.90 -9.12 12.76
N LYS A 61 -8.73 -8.46 12.79
CA LYS A 61 -8.62 -7.05 12.40
C LYS A 61 -8.60 -6.88 10.89
N GLY A 62 -8.01 -7.82 10.15
CA GLY A 62 -7.75 -7.77 8.71
C GLY A 62 -6.52 -6.93 8.34
N PHE A 63 -5.67 -6.58 9.30
CA PHE A 63 -4.50 -5.71 9.11
C PHE A 63 -3.28 -6.22 9.88
N TRP A 64 -2.11 -5.73 9.48
CA TRP A 64 -0.86 -5.95 10.20
C TRP A 64 -0.80 -5.13 11.48
N CYS A 65 -0.35 -5.76 12.56
CA CYS A 65 -0.23 -5.17 13.88
C CYS A 65 1.22 -5.26 14.37
N GLN A 66 1.61 -4.38 15.29
CA GLN A 66 2.93 -4.43 15.90
C GLN A 66 3.01 -5.60 16.87
N LEU A 67 4.06 -6.41 16.77
CA LEU A 67 4.40 -7.43 17.75
C LEU A 67 5.13 -6.79 18.92
N LEU A 68 4.69 -7.09 20.14
CA LEU A 68 5.33 -6.66 21.39
C LEU A 68 6.05 -7.85 22.04
N GLU A 69 6.94 -7.53 22.98
CA GLU A 69 7.57 -8.54 23.83
C GLU A 69 6.53 -9.37 24.58
N GLY A 70 6.77 -10.68 24.67
CA GLY A 70 5.83 -11.64 25.28
C GLY A 70 4.70 -12.09 24.34
N GLY A 71 4.84 -11.90 23.02
CA GLY A 71 3.94 -12.47 22.01
C GLY A 71 2.58 -11.78 21.87
N LYS A 72 2.38 -10.67 22.57
CA LYS A 72 1.18 -9.82 22.46
C LYS A 72 1.27 -8.96 21.20
N THR A 73 0.12 -8.65 20.61
CA THR A 73 0.03 -7.78 19.43
C THR A 73 -0.66 -6.47 19.78
N LYS A 74 -0.09 -5.36 19.33
CA LYS A 74 -0.68 -4.02 19.40
C LYS A 74 -1.16 -3.60 18.01
N CYS A 75 -2.46 -3.68 17.81
CA CYS A 75 -3.09 -3.20 16.58
C CYS A 75 -3.43 -1.72 16.66
N LEU A 76 -3.55 -1.07 15.50
CA LEU A 76 -4.09 0.29 15.41
C LEU A 76 -5.54 0.34 15.93
N GLY A 77 -5.93 1.49 16.47
CA GLY A 77 -7.26 1.70 17.07
C GLY A 77 -8.41 1.58 16.06
N LYS A 78 -9.65 1.54 16.58
CA LYS A 78 -10.89 1.31 15.80
C LYS A 78 -11.10 2.28 14.64
N SER A 79 -10.55 3.50 14.71
CA SER A 79 -10.68 4.50 13.65
C SER A 79 -9.82 4.21 12.41
N LYS A 80 -8.89 3.25 12.47
CA LYS A 80 -7.99 2.86 11.38
C LYS A 80 -8.39 1.50 10.80
N GLY A 81 -8.53 1.44 9.47
CA GLY A 81 -9.03 0.26 8.77
C GLY A 81 -10.53 0.05 9.00
N ARG A 82 -11.33 1.08 8.69
CA ARG A 82 -12.80 0.98 8.72
C ARG A 82 -13.28 0.06 7.60
N LYS A 83 -14.34 -0.70 7.86
CA LYS A 83 -14.99 -1.51 6.83
C LYS A 83 -15.96 -0.61 6.05
N TYR A 84 -15.61 -0.32 4.81
CA TYR A 84 -16.50 0.35 3.87
C TYR A 84 -17.32 -0.71 3.11
N PRO A 85 -18.58 -0.42 2.73
CA PRO A 85 -19.31 -1.24 1.78
C PRO A 85 -18.54 -1.31 0.45
N GLU A 86 -18.78 -2.36 -0.34
CA GLU A 86 -18.20 -2.42 -1.67
C GLU A 86 -18.66 -1.23 -2.51
N MET A 87 -17.71 -0.61 -3.21
CA MET A 87 -17.99 0.49 -4.12
C MET A 87 -18.77 -0.01 -5.32
N ASP A 88 -19.84 0.71 -5.66
CA ASP A 88 -20.64 0.51 -6.86
C ASP A 88 -19.78 0.46 -8.14
N LEU A 89 -20.19 -0.38 -9.10
CA LEU A 89 -19.40 -0.66 -10.30
C LEU A 89 -19.33 0.56 -11.23
N ASP A 90 -20.42 1.30 -11.38
CA ASP A 90 -20.46 2.48 -12.24
C ASP A 90 -19.61 3.60 -11.63
N SER A 91 -19.70 3.77 -10.31
CA SER A 91 -18.84 4.70 -9.57
C SER A 91 -17.36 4.33 -9.71
N ARG A 92 -17.02 3.05 -9.63
CA ARG A 92 -15.65 2.57 -9.81
C ARG A 92 -15.13 2.83 -11.23
N ALA A 93 -15.94 2.55 -12.24
CA ALA A 93 -15.59 2.79 -13.64
C ALA A 93 -15.41 4.29 -13.93
N PHE A 94 -16.31 5.12 -13.41
CA PHE A 94 -16.21 6.58 -13.52
C PHE A 94 -14.92 7.10 -12.89
N LEU A 95 -14.59 6.69 -11.66
CA LEU A 95 -13.36 7.12 -10.99
C LEU A 95 -12.10 6.64 -11.71
N LYS A 96 -12.12 5.43 -12.26
CA LYS A 96 -11.01 4.88 -13.04
C LYS A 96 -10.73 5.73 -14.28
N GLU A 97 -11.77 6.13 -15.02
CA GLU A 97 -11.60 7.00 -16.19
C GLU A 97 -11.18 8.41 -15.78
N TYR A 98 -11.81 8.97 -14.73
CA TYR A 98 -11.50 10.31 -14.23
C TYR A 98 -10.04 10.47 -13.81
N TYR A 99 -9.47 9.50 -13.10
CA TYR A 99 -8.08 9.55 -12.63
C TYR A 99 -7.05 9.07 -13.67
N ARG A 100 -7.48 8.66 -14.87
CA ARG A 100 -6.59 8.06 -15.86
C ARG A 100 -5.42 8.95 -16.25
N ASP A 101 -5.70 10.17 -16.70
CA ASP A 101 -4.65 11.10 -17.13
C ASP A 101 -3.76 11.53 -15.95
N HIS A 102 -4.36 11.69 -14.76
CA HIS A 102 -3.63 11.97 -13.52
C HIS A 102 -2.65 10.85 -13.17
N ASN A 103 -3.07 9.60 -13.32
CA ASN A 103 -2.25 8.42 -13.08
C ASN A 103 -1.11 8.29 -14.10
N ILE A 104 -1.33 8.68 -15.37
CA ILE A 104 -0.28 8.75 -16.39
C ILE A 104 0.78 9.79 -16.00
N GLU A 105 0.37 11.01 -15.65
CA GLU A 105 1.32 12.05 -15.23
C GLU A 105 2.07 11.68 -13.94
N LEU A 106 1.37 11.06 -12.98
CA LEU A 106 1.99 10.51 -11.79
C LEU A 106 3.08 9.48 -12.13
N SER A 107 2.81 8.57 -13.08
CA SER A 107 3.79 7.57 -13.49
C SER A 107 5.05 8.19 -14.12
N LYS A 108 4.89 9.23 -14.95
CA LYS A 108 6.01 9.99 -15.52
C LYS A 108 6.80 10.72 -14.44
N LEU A 109 6.12 11.30 -13.45
CA LEU A 109 6.75 11.98 -12.33
C LEU A 109 7.58 11.01 -11.46
N LEU A 110 6.99 9.88 -11.08
CA LEU A 110 7.68 8.83 -10.32
C LEU A 110 8.93 8.33 -11.05
N TYR A 111 8.82 8.11 -12.36
CA TYR A 111 9.95 7.72 -13.19
C TYR A 111 11.07 8.77 -13.20
N LYS A 112 10.72 10.07 -13.35
CA LYS A 112 11.69 11.18 -13.28
C LYS A 112 12.40 11.27 -11.93
N MET A 113 11.72 10.92 -10.85
CA MET A 113 12.29 10.89 -9.50
C MET A 113 13.08 9.60 -9.21
N GLY A 114 13.18 8.67 -10.15
CA GLY A 114 13.84 7.38 -9.95
C GLY A 114 13.08 6.44 -8.99
N GLN A 115 11.81 6.72 -8.72
CA GLN A 115 10.98 5.92 -7.83
C GLN A 115 10.33 4.76 -8.59
N THR A 116 10.26 3.60 -7.96
CA THR A 116 9.57 2.45 -8.57
C THR A 116 8.07 2.73 -8.62
N LEU A 117 7.41 2.34 -9.73
CA LEU A 117 5.97 2.52 -9.84
C LEU A 117 5.25 1.63 -8.82
N PRO A 118 4.24 2.14 -8.11
CA PRO A 118 3.32 1.30 -7.37
C PRO A 118 2.64 0.28 -8.28
N THR A 119 2.28 -0.85 -7.73
CA THR A 119 1.77 -1.99 -8.48
C THR A 119 0.37 -1.79 -8.98
N TRP A 120 -0.51 -1.27 -8.13
CA TRP A 120 -1.86 -0.87 -8.50
C TRP A 120 -1.83 0.09 -9.70
N LEU A 121 -0.85 1.00 -9.73
CA LEU A 121 -0.70 1.96 -10.82
C LEU A 121 -0.23 1.27 -12.11
N ARG A 122 0.65 0.27 -12.00
CA ARG A 122 1.05 -0.54 -13.17
C ARG A 122 -0.14 -1.32 -13.74
N GLU A 123 -0.89 -2.01 -12.88
CA GLU A 123 -2.05 -2.81 -13.28
C GLU A 123 -3.14 -1.92 -13.89
N GLU A 124 -3.41 -0.77 -13.28
CA GLU A 124 -4.40 0.20 -13.76
C GLU A 124 -4.06 0.71 -15.16
N LEU A 125 -2.77 0.97 -15.44
CA LEU A 125 -2.28 1.46 -16.73
C LEU A 125 -2.12 0.35 -17.78
N GLN A 126 -1.94 -0.91 -17.37
CA GLN A 126 -1.84 -2.07 -18.26
C GLN A 126 -3.21 -2.54 -18.77
N ASN A 127 -4.24 -2.49 -17.92
CA ASN A 127 -5.61 -2.91 -18.23
C ASN A 127 -6.40 -1.93 -19.12
N THR A 128 -5.70 -1.07 -19.85
CA THR A 128 -6.27 -0.04 -20.73
C THR A 128 -5.90 -0.28 -22.20
N ARG A 129 -5.43 -1.49 -22.53
CA ARG A 129 -5.16 -1.96 -23.89
C ARG A 129 -6.16 -3.00 -24.34
#